data_AF-A0A520IZY1-F1
#
_entry.id   AF-A0A520IZY1-F1
#
_cell.length_a   1.000
_cell.length_b   1.000
_cell.length_c   1.000
_cell.angle_alpha   90.00
_cell.angle_beta   90.00
_cell.angle_gamma   90.00
#
_symmetry.space_group_name_H-M   'P 1'
#
loop_
_entity.id
_entity.type
_entity.pdbx_description
1 polymer ?
#
loop_
_entity_poly.entity_id
_entity_poly.type
_entity_poly.pdbx_seq_one_letter_code
_entity_poly.pdbx_strand_id
1 'polypeptide(L)'
;MTYSKINNLTGWFCFAVATITYILTLEPSVSFWDCGEFIASALKMQVVHQPGAPLFLMIQRFFGLFAGADVTKVAYFMNVGSAVASGATIL
;
A
#
# COMPACT_ATOMS: atom_id res chain seq x y z
N MET A 1 -35.71 9.35 1.70
CA MET A 1 -35.05 8.36 2.58
C MET A 1 -33.56 8.49 2.39
N THR A 2 -32.78 8.52 3.48
CA THR A 2 -31.31 8.61 3.41
C THR A 2 -30.73 7.21 3.54
N TYR A 3 -30.09 6.70 2.50
CA TYR A 3 -29.56 5.33 2.45
C TYR A 3 -28.15 5.20 3.06
N SER A 4 -27.75 6.10 3.96
CA SER A 4 -26.37 6.22 4.46
C SER A 4 -25.80 4.92 5.05
N LYS A 5 -26.62 4.13 5.75
CA LYS A 5 -26.17 2.84 6.30
C LYS A 5 -25.83 1.84 5.19
N ILE A 6 -26.68 1.75 4.17
CA ILE A 6 -26.48 0.84 3.04
C ILE A 6 -25.28 1.31 2.22
N ASN A 7 -25.18 2.61 1.92
CA ASN A 7 -24.05 3.17 1.17
C ASN A 7 -22.72 2.91 1.88
N ASN A 8 -22.64 3.14 3.20
CA ASN A 8 -21.42 2.89 3.96
C ASN A 8 -21.06 1.41 3.98
N LEU A 9 -22.03 0.51 4.17
CA LEU A 9 -21.78 -0.93 4.19
C LEU A 9 -21.30 -1.44 2.82
N THR A 10 -21.95 -1.00 1.75
CA THR A 10 -21.56 -1.35 0.38
C THR A 10 -20.19 -0.78 0.03
N GLY A 11 -19.87 0.45 0.44
CA GLY A 11 -18.54 1.04 0.25
C GLY A 11 -17.45 0.21 0.93
N TRP A 12 -17.64 -0.16 2.20
CA TRP A 12 -16.69 -1.02 2.93
C TRP A 12 -16.56 -2.41 2.31
N PHE A 13 -17.64 -2.95 1.74
CA PHE A 13 -17.59 -4.20 1.00
C PHE A 13 -16.77 -4.07 -0.29
N CYS A 14 -16.97 -3.00 -1.08
CA CYS A 14 -16.18 -2.72 -2.27
C CYS A 14 -14.69 -2.53 -1.95
N PHE A 15 -14.38 -1.78 -0.87
CA PHE A 15 -13.03 -1.64 -0.33
C PHE A 15 -12.37 -3.00 -0.08
N ALA A 16 -13.06 -3.89 0.67
CA ALA A 16 -12.51 -5.20 1.02
C ALA A 16 -12.25 -6.06 -0.22
N VAL A 17 -13.20 -6.11 -1.15
CA VAL A 17 -13.04 -6.87 -2.41
C VAL A 17 -11.86 -6.35 -3.23
N ALA A 18 -11.73 -5.03 -3.37
CA ALA A 18 -10.63 -4.43 -4.11
C ALA A 18 -9.28 -4.66 -3.44
N THR A 19 -9.15 -4.41 -2.14
CA THR A 19 -7.91 -4.66 -1.38
C THR A 19 -7.49 -6.12 -1.47
N ILE A 20 -8.41 -7.08 -1.28
CA ILE A 20 -8.10 -8.50 -1.42
C ILE A 20 -7.61 -8.82 -2.83
N THR A 21 -8.31 -8.31 -3.86
CA THR A 21 -7.91 -8.53 -5.26
C THR A 21 -6.50 -8.01 -5.52
N TYR A 22 -6.19 -6.78 -5.09
CA TYR A 22 -4.85 -6.20 -5.23
C TYR A 22 -3.78 -6.96 -4.44
N ILE A 23 -4.10 -7.49 -3.27
CA ILE A 23 -3.16 -8.34 -2.51
C ILE A 23 -2.91 -9.68 -3.22
N LEU A 24 -3.92 -10.27 -3.84
CA LEU A 24 -3.78 -11.54 -4.57
C LEU A 24 -2.99 -11.38 -5.88
N THR A 25 -2.93 -10.16 -6.44
CA THR A 25 -2.28 -9.89 -7.73
C THR A 25 -1.06 -8.97 -7.63
N LEU A 26 -0.63 -8.56 -6.42
CA LEU A 26 0.55 -7.70 -6.28
C LEU A 26 1.83 -8.47 -6.65
N GLU A 27 2.84 -7.71 -7.09
CA GLU A 27 4.19 -8.24 -7.26
C GLU A 27 4.75 -8.62 -5.87
N PRO A 28 5.15 -9.88 -5.62
CA PRO A 28 5.65 -10.29 -4.31
C PRO A 28 7.02 -9.70 -3.97
N SER A 29 7.72 -9.16 -4.98
CA SER A 29 9.09 -8.68 -4.87
C SER A 29 9.22 -7.20 -5.30
N VAL A 30 10.44 -6.79 -5.62
CA VAL A 30 10.69 -5.47 -6.20
C VAL A 30 10.40 -5.54 -7.70
N SER A 31 9.35 -4.85 -8.16
CA SER A 31 9.10 -4.73 -9.60
C SER A 31 10.11 -3.81 -10.26
N PHE A 32 10.31 -4.00 -11.57
CA PHE A 32 11.06 -3.07 -12.39
C PHE A 32 10.32 -1.73 -12.48
N TRP A 33 11.07 -0.62 -12.54
CA TRP A 33 10.61 0.78 -12.58
C TRP A 33 10.52 1.46 -11.19
N ASP A 34 9.57 2.38 -11.01
CA ASP A 34 9.46 3.28 -9.86
C ASP A 34 9.31 2.52 -8.53
N CYS A 35 8.59 1.39 -8.48
CA CYS A 35 8.35 0.68 -7.22
C CYS A 35 9.66 0.29 -6.51
N GLY A 36 10.69 -0.13 -7.26
CA GLY A 36 11.99 -0.44 -6.68
C GLY A 36 12.70 0.79 -6.11
N GLU A 37 12.63 1.92 -6.82
CA GLU A 37 13.15 3.21 -6.35
C GLU A 37 12.47 3.60 -5.03
N PHE A 38 11.13 3.59 -5.01
CA PHE A 38 10.35 3.94 -3.83
C PHE A 38 10.54 2.96 -2.65
N ILE A 39 10.62 1.65 -2.89
CA ILE A 39 10.88 0.65 -1.83
C ILE A 39 12.26 0.87 -1.22
N ALA A 40 13.28 1.08 -2.05
CA ALA A 40 14.64 1.34 -1.57
C ALA A 40 14.72 2.65 -0.77
N SER A 41 14.09 3.71 -1.28
CA SER A 41 14.02 5.00 -0.60
C SER A 41 13.20 4.94 0.69
N ALA A 42 12.08 4.21 0.72
CA ALA A 42 11.25 4.05 1.92
C ALA A 42 11.98 3.24 2.99
N LEU A 43 12.67 2.16 2.60
CA LEU A 43 13.44 1.32 3.52
C LEU A 43 14.52 2.12 4.26
N LYS A 44 15.18 3.05 3.57
CA LYS A 44 16.26 3.89 4.12
C LYS A 44 15.83 5.31 4.50
N MET A 45 14.57 5.66 4.31
CA MET A 45 14.03 7.02 4.51
C MET A 45 14.83 8.10 3.74
N GLN A 46 15.07 7.86 2.45
CA GLN A 46 15.81 8.75 1.56
C GLN A 46 14.88 9.69 0.77
N VAL A 47 15.47 10.70 0.12
CA VAL A 47 14.76 11.58 -0.81
C VAL A 47 14.66 10.88 -2.16
N VAL A 48 13.44 10.69 -2.65
CA VAL A 48 13.15 10.05 -3.95
C VAL A 48 12.67 11.05 -5.01
N HIS A 49 11.76 11.97 -4.62
CA HIS A 49 11.19 12.98 -5.51
C HIS A 49 10.90 14.30 -4.80
N GLN A 50 10.44 15.26 -5.60
CA GLN A 50 9.91 16.59 -5.23
C GLN A 50 8.81 16.49 -4.14
N PRO A 51 8.44 17.59 -3.44
CA PRO A 51 7.65 17.51 -2.21
C PRO A 51 6.29 16.80 -2.40
N GLY A 52 5.94 15.92 -1.45
CA GLY A 52 4.76 15.04 -1.49
C GLY A 52 5.13 13.57 -1.27
N ALA A 53 6.28 13.13 -1.81
CA ALA A 53 6.81 11.79 -1.60
C ALA A 53 7.13 11.41 -0.13
N PRO A 54 7.57 12.33 0.77
CA PRO A 54 7.94 11.96 2.14
C PRO A 54 6.83 11.25 2.92
N LEU A 55 5.57 11.68 2.80
CA LEU A 55 4.45 11.03 3.50
C LEU A 55 4.23 9.61 2.97
N PHE A 56 4.28 9.43 1.65
CA PHE A 56 4.18 8.12 1.03
C PHE A 56 5.30 7.19 1.54
N LEU A 57 6.55 7.66 1.58
CA LEU A 57 7.68 6.87 2.09
C LEU A 57 7.51 6.50 3.56
N MET A 58 6.98 7.39 4.40
CA MET A 58 6.68 7.08 5.81
C MET A 58 5.61 6.00 5.95
N ILE A 59 4.53 6.06 5.15
CA ILE A 59 3.48 5.05 5.13
C ILE A 59 4.05 3.70 4.67
N GLN A 60 4.82 3.69 3.57
CA GLN A 60 5.46 2.48 3.07
C GLN A 60 6.46 1.91 4.10
N ARG A 61 7.24 2.76 4.77
CA ARG A 61 8.14 2.35 5.84
C ARG A 61 7.40 1.67 6.98
N PHE A 62 6.23 2.20 7.38
CA PHE A 62 5.37 1.57 8.39
C PHE A 62 4.94 0.16 7.96
N PHE A 63 4.46 -0.01 6.73
CA PHE A 63 4.10 -1.34 6.22
C PHE A 63 5.31 -2.29 6.16
N GLY A 64 6.49 -1.80 5.77
CA GLY A 64 7.72 -2.59 5.77
C GLY A 64 8.11 -3.16 7.14
N LEU A 65 7.63 -2.59 8.27
CA LEU A 65 7.89 -3.13 9.62
C LEU A 65 7.22 -4.49 9.85
N PHE A 66 6.14 -4.82 9.13
CA PHE A 66 5.49 -6.12 9.23
C PHE A 66 6.35 -7.28 8.72
N ALA A 67 7.44 -6.99 7.99
CA ALA A 67 8.44 -7.98 7.62
C ALA A 67 9.20 -8.57 8.84
N GLY A 68 9.20 -7.87 9.98
CA GLY A 68 9.87 -8.31 11.20
C GLY A 68 11.38 -8.51 10.99
N ALA A 69 11.89 -9.68 11.37
CA ALA A 69 13.29 -10.04 11.17
C ALA A 69 13.62 -10.50 9.74
N ASP A 70 12.61 -10.81 8.92
CA ASP A 70 12.79 -11.32 7.57
C ASP A 70 12.79 -10.18 6.55
N VAL A 71 13.98 -9.64 6.30
CA VAL A 71 14.18 -8.51 5.37
C VAL A 71 13.76 -8.83 3.93
N THR A 72 13.66 -10.11 3.55
CA THR A 72 13.23 -10.51 2.19
C THR A 72 11.77 -10.19 1.92
N LYS A 73 10.97 -9.99 2.98
CA LYS A 73 9.53 -9.68 2.89
C LYS A 73 9.20 -8.19 2.92
N VAL A 74 10.20 -7.31 3.05
CA VAL A 74 9.96 -5.85 3.11
C VAL A 74 9.22 -5.36 1.87
N ALA A 75 9.65 -5.79 0.68
CA ALA A 75 9.01 -5.41 -0.58
C ALA A 75 7.54 -5.86 -0.63
N TYR A 76 7.28 -7.12 -0.26
CA TYR A 76 5.92 -7.65 -0.18
C TYR A 76 5.01 -6.80 0.71
N PHE A 77 5.44 -6.49 1.94
CA PHE A 77 4.60 -5.73 2.85
C PHE A 77 4.40 -4.27 2.41
N MET A 78 5.41 -3.64 1.82
CA MET A 78 5.25 -2.33 1.18
C MET A 78 4.23 -2.38 0.03
N ASN A 79 4.29 -3.41 -0.82
CA ASN A 79 3.31 -3.61 -1.88
C ASN A 79 1.89 -3.85 -1.33
N VAL A 80 1.75 -4.55 -0.19
CA VAL A 80 0.48 -4.65 0.55
C VAL A 80 0.00 -3.27 1.01
N GLY A 81 0.89 -2.39 1.47
CA GLY A 81 0.57 -1.01 1.81
C GLY A 81 -0.01 -0.23 0.64
N SER A 82 0.57 -0.39 -0.54
CA SER A 82 0.02 0.16 -1.79
C SER A 82 -1.35 -0.43 -2.13
N ALA A 83 -1.52 -1.74 -2.00
CA ALA A 83 -2.80 -2.41 -2.25
C ALA A 83 -3.94 -1.94 -1.31
N VAL A 84 -3.63 -1.71 -0.03
CA VAL A 84 -4.58 -1.15 0.95
C VAL A 84 -4.93 0.29 0.60
N ALA A 85 -3.94 1.13 0.28
CA ALA A 85 -4.16 2.51 -0.13
C ALA A 85 -5.01 2.61 -1.40
N SER A 86 -4.75 1.77 -2.41
CA SER A 86 -5.53 1.69 -3.65
C SER A 86 -6.95 1.16 -3.41
N GLY A 87 -7.15 0.21 -2.50
CA GLY A 87 -8.50 -0.21 -2.11
C GLY A 87 -9.26 0.92 -1.43
N ALA A 88 -8.59 1.70 -0.57
CA ALA A 88 -9.20 2.80 0.18
C ALA A 88 -9.75 3.93 -0.69
N THR A 89 -9.23 4.14 -1.91
CA THR A 89 -9.76 5.15 -2.84
C THR A 89 -11.07 4.75 -3.51
N ILE A 90 -11.51 3.48 -3.35
CA ILE A 90 -12.78 2.96 -3.87
C ILE A 90 -13.93 3.15 -2.85
N LEU A 91 -13.60 3.39 -1.57
CA LEU A 91 -14.55 3.68 -0.49
C LEU A 91 -15.12 5.10 -0.58
#